data_AF-A0A6L5X816-F1
#
_entry.id   AF-A0A6L5X816-F1
#
_cell.length_a   1.000
_cell.length_b   1.000
_cell.length_c   1.000
_cell.angle_alpha   90.00
_cell.angle_beta   90.00
_cell.angle_gamma   90.00
#
_symmetry.space_group_name_H-M   'P 1'
#
loop_
_entity.id
_entity.type
_entity.pdbx_description
1 polymer ?
#
loop_
_entity_poly.entity_id
_entity_poly.type
_entity_poly.pdbx_seq_one_letter_code
_entity_poly.pdbx_strand_id
1 'polypeptide(L)'
;MLVAIACLGCATGAWLMVTSTGSSWPAKVAGCVGVIFFGGGGLLYAITTLYNWMRHIPFFIIYENRVEIYQPFKLTYHTIPLADVKRFRLITINSVKFIAVDYTTASLTHKLAKTSGLKQRMMAFNVEASGGAVESFLADGLAMKGQELCNLLNSRLKDNNRITAK
;
A
#
# COMPACT_ATOMS: atom_id res chain seq x y z
N MET A 1 7.67 -12.92 5.37
CA MET A 1 8.90 -13.74 5.51
C MET A 1 9.47 -14.22 4.17
N LEU A 2 8.69 -14.86 3.28
CA LEU A 2 9.18 -15.27 1.95
C LEU A 2 9.82 -14.13 1.14
N VAL A 3 9.24 -12.94 1.19
CA VAL A 3 9.80 -11.73 0.54
C VAL A 3 11.18 -11.38 1.09
N ALA A 4 11.38 -11.46 2.41
CA ALA A 4 12.69 -11.18 3.03
C ALA A 4 13.73 -12.23 2.62
N ILE A 5 13.34 -13.51 2.51
CA ILE A 5 14.21 -14.59 2.03
C ILE A 5 14.60 -14.36 0.56
N ALA A 6 13.63 -13.97 -0.28
CA ALA A 6 13.91 -13.62 -1.68
C ALA A 6 14.86 -12.42 -1.79
N CYS A 7 14.67 -11.37 -0.99
CA CYS A 7 15.56 -10.22 -0.93
C CYS A 7 16.99 -10.61 -0.51
N LEU A 8 17.15 -11.53 0.45
CA LEU A 8 18.46 -12.05 0.84
C LEU A 8 19.15 -12.77 -0.32
N GLY A 9 18.41 -13.61 -1.08
CA GLY A 9 18.93 -14.28 -2.27
C GLY A 9 19.36 -13.30 -3.37
N CYS A 10 18.56 -12.25 -3.62
CA CYS A 10 18.94 -11.20 -4.56
C CYS A 10 20.16 -10.39 -4.08
N ALA A 11 20.26 -10.12 -2.78
CA ALA A 11 21.39 -9.39 -2.19
C ALA A 11 22.69 -10.19 -2.26
N THR A 12 22.65 -11.51 -2.01
CA THR A 12 23.83 -12.38 -2.16
C THR A 12 24.24 -12.51 -3.62
N GLY A 13 23.30 -12.64 -4.56
CA GLY A 13 23.60 -12.60 -6.00
C GLY A 13 24.24 -11.29 -6.43
N ALA A 14 23.71 -10.15 -5.96
CA ALA A 14 24.26 -8.83 -6.23
C ALA A 14 25.67 -8.66 -5.62
N TRP A 15 25.90 -9.19 -4.40
CA TRP A 15 27.21 -9.18 -3.76
C TRP A 15 28.24 -9.95 -4.56
N LEU A 16 27.89 -11.15 -5.07
CA LEU A 16 28.76 -11.95 -5.92
C LEU A 16 29.14 -11.21 -7.21
N MET A 17 28.22 -10.44 -7.81
CA MET A 17 28.53 -9.61 -8.98
C MET A 17 29.55 -8.50 -8.66
N VAL A 18 29.51 -7.91 -7.46
CA VAL A 18 30.48 -6.90 -7.03
C VAL A 18 31.86 -7.50 -6.80
N THR A 19 31.92 -8.66 -6.14
CA THR A 19 33.18 -9.28 -5.71
C THR A 19 33.86 -10.12 -6.80
N SER A 20 33.13 -10.51 -7.85
CA SER A 20 33.73 -11.31 -8.93
C SER A 20 34.79 -10.51 -9.69
N THR A 21 35.94 -11.13 -9.94
CA THR A 21 37.08 -10.52 -10.63
C THR A 21 36.84 -10.38 -12.14
N GLY A 22 35.95 -11.20 -12.72
CA GLY A 22 35.61 -11.22 -14.14
C GLY A 22 34.41 -10.35 -14.56
N SER A 23 33.72 -9.67 -13.62
CA SER A 23 32.59 -8.81 -13.97
C SER A 23 33.03 -7.49 -14.59
N SER A 24 32.34 -7.06 -15.63
CA SER A 24 32.50 -5.73 -16.23
C SER A 24 32.16 -4.60 -15.24
N TRP A 25 32.71 -3.41 -15.47
CA TRP A 25 32.43 -2.23 -14.64
C TRP A 25 30.93 -1.93 -14.46
N PRO A 26 30.09 -1.98 -15.52
CA PRO A 26 28.64 -1.80 -15.36
C PRO A 26 27.98 -2.86 -14.47
N ALA A 27 28.44 -4.11 -14.53
CA ALA A 27 27.91 -5.19 -13.71
C ALA A 27 28.24 -5.00 -12.22
N LYS A 28 29.41 -4.44 -11.89
CA LYS A 28 29.76 -4.08 -10.51
C LYS A 28 28.88 -2.96 -9.96
N VAL A 29 28.60 -1.94 -10.77
CA VAL A 29 27.68 -0.85 -10.39
C VAL A 29 26.27 -1.39 -10.15
N ALA A 30 25.77 -2.24 -11.06
CA ALA A 30 24.47 -2.90 -10.89
C ALA A 30 24.44 -3.78 -9.61
N GLY A 31 25.52 -4.49 -9.32
CA GLY A 31 25.70 -5.25 -8.09
C GLY A 31 25.64 -4.37 -6.84
N CYS A 32 26.34 -3.24 -6.81
CA CYS A 32 26.28 -2.30 -5.68
C CYS A 32 24.87 -1.77 -5.45
N VAL A 33 24.17 -1.38 -6.52
CA VAL A 33 22.77 -0.94 -6.45
C VAL A 33 21.89 -2.07 -5.91
N GLY A 34 22.07 -3.30 -6.41
CA GLY A 34 21.35 -4.47 -5.96
C GLY A 34 21.55 -4.77 -4.47
N VAL A 35 22.78 -4.70 -3.97
CA VAL A 35 23.07 -4.92 -2.54
C VAL A 35 22.38 -3.87 -1.67
N ILE A 36 22.40 -2.60 -2.07
CA ILE A 36 21.76 -1.51 -1.33
C ILE A 36 20.24 -1.69 -1.33
N PHE A 37 19.63 -1.91 -2.50
CA PHE A 37 18.17 -2.01 -2.63
C PHE A 37 17.62 -3.31 -2.03
N PHE A 38 18.18 -4.47 -2.36
CA PHE A 38 17.66 -5.76 -1.89
C PHE A 38 18.15 -6.09 -0.48
N GLY A 39 19.41 -5.80 -0.16
CA GLY A 39 19.94 -5.99 1.20
C GLY A 39 19.34 -5.01 2.18
N GLY A 40 19.50 -3.70 1.92
CA GLY A 40 18.98 -2.64 2.78
C GLY A 40 17.44 -2.63 2.83
N GLY A 41 16.79 -2.65 1.66
CA GLY A 41 15.33 -2.68 1.59
C GLY A 41 14.72 -3.95 2.19
N GLY A 42 15.32 -5.11 1.93
CA GLY A 42 14.89 -6.39 2.51
C GLY A 42 15.02 -6.42 4.03
N LEU A 43 16.12 -5.88 4.57
CA LEU A 43 16.34 -5.76 6.01
C LEU A 43 15.30 -4.82 6.65
N LEU A 44 15.05 -3.64 6.07
CA LEU A 44 14.03 -2.72 6.56
C LEU A 44 12.63 -3.35 6.54
N TYR A 45 12.30 -4.09 5.49
CA TYR A 45 11.04 -4.82 5.39
C TYR A 45 10.92 -5.89 6.49
N ALA A 46 12.00 -6.64 6.75
CA ALA A 46 12.03 -7.65 7.80
C ALA A 46 11.85 -7.03 9.19
N ILE A 47 12.57 -5.95 9.50
CA ILE A 47 12.48 -5.23 10.78
C ILE A 47 11.06 -4.68 11.00
N THR A 48 10.51 -3.98 10.01
CA THR A 48 9.15 -3.41 10.13
C THR A 48 8.09 -4.49 10.27
N THR A 49 8.20 -5.60 9.53
CA THR A 49 7.29 -6.74 9.66
C THR A 49 7.37 -7.37 11.05
N LEU A 50 8.58 -7.60 11.56
CA LEU A 50 8.79 -8.18 12.89
C LEU A 50 8.28 -7.25 13.99
N TYR A 51 8.53 -5.94 13.87
CA TYR A 51 8.04 -4.93 14.80
C TYR A 51 6.51 -4.91 14.87
N ASN A 52 5.83 -4.89 13.71
CA ASN A 52 4.38 -4.88 13.64
C ASN A 52 3.77 -6.16 14.20
N TRP A 53 4.42 -7.30 13.94
CA TRP A 53 4.00 -8.60 14.46
C TRP A 53 4.10 -8.65 15.99
N MET A 54 5.24 -8.24 16.57
CA MET A 54 5.43 -8.21 18.03
C MET A 54 4.46 -7.26 18.74
N ARG A 55 4.11 -6.13 18.10
CA ARG A 55 3.23 -5.11 18.69
C ARG A 55 1.75 -5.33 18.40
N HIS A 56 1.38 -6.39 17.68
CA HIS A 56 -0.01 -6.68 17.27
C HIS A 56 -0.75 -5.45 16.73
N ILE A 57 -0.08 -4.64 15.91
CA ILE A 57 -0.63 -3.38 15.41
C ILE A 57 -1.78 -3.69 14.42
N PRO A 58 -3.00 -3.19 14.66
CA PRO A 58 -4.11 -3.43 13.74
C PRO A 58 -3.87 -2.69 12.43
N PHE A 59 -3.98 -3.42 11.32
CA PHE A 59 -3.77 -2.86 9.98
C PHE A 59 -4.92 -1.94 9.53
N PHE A 60 -6.15 -2.25 9.97
CA PHE A 60 -7.35 -1.45 9.75
C PHE A 60 -8.02 -1.12 11.06
N ILE A 61 -8.39 0.15 11.24
CA ILE A 61 -9.29 0.60 12.30
C ILE A 61 -10.46 1.33 11.65
N ILE A 62 -11.67 0.84 11.90
CA ILE A 62 -12.91 1.41 11.35
C ILE A 62 -13.60 2.17 12.48
N TYR A 63 -13.64 3.50 12.37
CA TYR A 63 -14.42 4.36 13.26
C TYR A 63 -15.77 4.70 12.61
N GLU A 64 -16.62 5.42 13.33
CA GLU A 64 -17.93 5.85 12.83
C GLU A 64 -17.84 6.84 11.66
N ASN A 65 -16.85 7.75 11.68
CA ASN A 65 -16.73 8.85 10.72
C ASN A 65 -15.49 8.75 9.80
N ARG A 66 -14.59 7.79 10.05
CA ARG A 66 -13.32 7.65 9.32
C ARG A 66 -12.80 6.23 9.35
N VAL A 67 -11.96 5.92 8.38
CA VAL A 67 -11.21 4.66 8.30
C VAL A 67 -9.73 4.99 8.42
N GLU A 68 -9.02 4.29 9.29
CA GLU A 68 -7.58 4.45 9.48
C GLU A 68 -6.86 3.19 9.00
N ILE A 69 -5.90 3.37 8.10
CA ILE A 69 -5.11 2.30 7.48
C ILE A 69 -3.66 2.47 7.90
N TYR A 70 -3.09 1.46 8.52
CA TYR A 70 -1.71 1.53 8.97
C TYR A 70 -0.74 1.56 7.77
N GLN A 71 0.23 2.49 7.78
CA GLN A 71 1.33 2.55 6.81
C GLN A 71 2.64 2.07 7.47
N PRO A 72 3.07 0.81 7.25
CA PRO A 72 4.23 0.23 7.92
C PRO A 72 5.52 1.03 7.78
N PHE A 73 5.76 1.62 6.60
CA PHE A 73 6.97 2.38 6.32
C PHE A 73 6.99 3.77 6.98
N LYS A 74 5.83 4.30 7.37
CA LYS A 74 5.74 5.59 8.05
C LYS A 74 5.46 5.47 9.54
N LEU A 75 5.16 4.26 10.02
CA LEU A 75 4.73 4.00 11.41
C LEU A 75 3.52 4.86 11.82
N THR A 76 2.70 5.29 10.86
CA THR A 76 1.55 6.17 11.07
C THR A 76 0.31 5.60 10.41
N TYR A 77 -0.86 5.99 10.88
CA TYR A 77 -2.13 5.68 10.23
C TYR A 77 -2.45 6.71 9.14
N HIS A 78 -2.85 6.23 7.97
CA HIS A 78 -3.49 7.03 6.94
C HIS A 78 -4.99 7.10 7.20
N THR A 79 -5.48 8.30 7.48
CA THR A 79 -6.89 8.54 7.75
C THR A 79 -7.64 8.86 6.45
N ILE A 80 -8.73 8.15 6.22
CA ILE A 80 -9.69 8.36 5.14
C ILE A 80 -11.01 8.80 5.78
N PRO A 81 -11.40 10.08 5.68
CA PRO A 81 -12.70 10.56 6.14
C PRO A 81 -13.83 9.93 5.31
N LEU A 82 -14.87 9.38 5.95
CA LEU A 82 -16.00 8.80 5.23
C LEU A 82 -16.79 9.84 4.43
N ALA A 83 -16.79 11.11 4.87
CA ALA A 83 -17.41 12.23 4.15
C ALA A 83 -16.81 12.47 2.75
N ASP A 84 -15.54 12.11 2.55
CA ASP A 84 -14.83 12.29 1.28
C ASP A 84 -15.01 11.12 0.32
N VAL A 85 -15.64 10.02 0.79
CA VAL A 85 -15.76 8.77 0.05
C VAL A 85 -17.16 8.63 -0.55
N LYS A 86 -17.21 8.33 -1.85
CA LYS A 86 -18.45 8.03 -2.58
C LYS A 86 -18.88 6.58 -2.39
N ARG A 87 -17.95 5.63 -2.49
CA ARG A 87 -18.18 4.19 -2.27
C ARG A 87 -16.87 3.42 -2.15
N PHE A 88 -16.94 2.24 -1.53
CA PHE A 88 -15.88 1.24 -1.57
C PHE A 88 -16.22 0.16 -2.59
N ARG A 89 -15.25 -0.22 -3.43
CA ARG A 89 -15.40 -1.29 -4.42
C ARG A 89 -14.35 -2.36 -4.20
N LEU A 90 -14.75 -3.63 -4.18
CA LEU A 90 -13.80 -4.73 -4.28
C LEU A 90 -13.39 -4.90 -5.74
N ILE A 91 -12.08 -4.80 -6.01
CA ILE A 91 -11.48 -5.00 -7.32
C ILE A 91 -10.43 -6.12 -7.24
N THR A 92 -10.10 -6.71 -8.38
CA THR A 92 -9.04 -7.71 -8.48
C THR A 92 -8.04 -7.24 -9.53
N ILE A 93 -6.77 -7.15 -9.13
CA ILE A 93 -5.66 -6.79 -10.03
C ILE A 93 -4.66 -7.95 -9.96
N ASN A 94 -4.39 -8.61 -11.09
CA ASN A 94 -3.47 -9.74 -11.18
C ASN A 94 -3.71 -10.82 -10.10
N SER A 95 -4.97 -11.24 -9.93
CA SER A 95 -5.42 -12.24 -8.94
C SER A 95 -5.32 -11.84 -7.46
N VAL A 96 -4.90 -10.61 -7.18
CA VAL A 96 -4.87 -10.05 -5.81
C VAL A 96 -6.08 -9.15 -5.61
N LYS A 97 -6.76 -9.31 -4.47
CA LYS A 97 -7.95 -8.53 -4.14
C LYS A 97 -7.58 -7.22 -3.45
N PHE A 98 -8.17 -6.15 -3.94
CA PHE A 98 -8.02 -4.81 -3.38
C PHE A 98 -9.39 -4.19 -3.12
N ILE A 99 -9.47 -3.29 -2.16
CA ILE A 99 -10.61 -2.40 -1.98
C ILE A 99 -10.20 -1.04 -2.54
N ALA A 100 -10.85 -0.66 -3.63
CA ALA A 100 -10.78 0.66 -4.23
C ALA A 100 -11.65 1.65 -3.47
N VAL A 101 -11.11 2.86 -3.27
CA VAL A 101 -11.79 3.99 -2.65
C VAL A 101 -12.16 4.98 -3.74
N ASP A 102 -13.45 5.09 -4.03
CA ASP A 102 -13.95 6.12 -4.94
C ASP A 102 -14.19 7.38 -4.12
N TYR A 103 -13.39 8.42 -4.34
CA TYR A 103 -13.56 9.72 -3.68
C TYR A 103 -14.62 10.58 -4.38
N THR A 104 -15.17 11.56 -3.66
CA THR A 104 -15.96 12.64 -4.26
C THR A 104 -15.08 13.50 -5.16
N THR A 105 -15.66 14.14 -6.18
CA THR A 105 -14.91 14.98 -7.13
C THR A 105 -14.18 16.13 -6.43
N ALA A 106 -14.82 16.77 -5.44
CA ALA A 106 -14.22 17.84 -4.66
C ALA A 106 -12.99 17.37 -3.84
N SER A 107 -13.10 16.23 -3.14
CA SER A 107 -11.98 15.65 -2.39
C SER A 107 -10.85 15.20 -3.32
N LEU A 108 -11.19 14.61 -4.46
CA LEU A 108 -10.23 14.16 -5.47
C LEU A 108 -9.41 15.32 -6.06
N THR A 109 -10.07 16.43 -6.43
CA THR A 109 -9.39 17.64 -6.94
C THR A 109 -8.48 18.25 -5.88
N HIS A 110 -8.92 18.36 -4.63
CA HIS A 110 -8.09 18.86 -3.53
C HIS A 110 -6.87 17.95 -3.28
N LYS A 111 -7.04 16.63 -3.37
CA LYS A 111 -5.96 15.65 -3.19
C LYS A 111 -4.94 15.73 -4.32
N LEU A 112 -5.37 15.91 -5.57
CA LEU A 112 -4.51 16.11 -6.73
C LEU A 112 -3.70 17.41 -6.66
N ALA A 113 -4.33 18.50 -6.25
CA ALA A 113 -3.69 19.83 -6.14
C ALA A 113 -2.56 19.86 -5.10
N LYS A 114 -2.68 19.12 -3.98
CA LYS A 114 -1.66 19.04 -2.92
C LYS A 114 -0.59 17.98 -3.15
N THR A 115 -0.65 17.25 -4.26
CA THR A 115 0.20 16.08 -4.50
C THR A 115 1.37 16.43 -5.43
N SER A 116 2.58 15.95 -5.10
CA SER A 116 3.77 16.14 -5.94
C SER A 116 3.65 15.43 -7.30
N GLY A 117 4.36 15.91 -8.32
CA GLY A 117 4.25 15.38 -9.69
C GLY A 117 4.50 13.87 -9.82
N LEU A 118 5.45 13.32 -9.05
CA LEU A 118 5.68 11.87 -9.02
C LEU A 118 4.47 11.11 -8.45
N LYS A 119 3.89 11.62 -7.37
CA LYS A 119 2.74 11.00 -6.72
C LYS A 119 1.46 11.18 -7.55
N GLN A 120 1.34 12.26 -8.34
CA GLN A 120 0.28 12.41 -9.34
C GLN A 120 0.38 11.34 -10.44
N ARG A 121 1.59 11.03 -10.93
CA ARG A 121 1.80 9.93 -11.89
C ARG A 121 1.42 8.58 -11.30
N MET A 122 1.78 8.31 -10.04
CA MET A 122 1.33 7.08 -9.34
C MET A 122 -0.19 7.03 -9.19
N MET A 123 -0.84 8.15 -8.88
CA MET A 123 -2.29 8.23 -8.81
C MET A 123 -2.95 7.95 -10.18
N ALA A 124 -2.41 8.50 -11.26
CA ALA A 124 -2.89 8.23 -12.62
C ALA A 124 -2.77 6.74 -12.98
N PHE A 125 -1.63 6.12 -12.66
CA PHE A 125 -1.44 4.68 -12.85
C PHE A 125 -2.44 3.86 -12.04
N ASN A 126 -2.70 4.24 -10.78
CA ASN A 126 -3.71 3.58 -9.96
C ASN A 126 -5.11 3.70 -10.56
N VAL A 127 -5.48 4.88 -11.08
CA VAL A 127 -6.78 5.09 -11.73
C VAL A 127 -6.94 4.17 -12.93
N GLU A 128 -5.89 4.04 -13.75
CA GLU A 128 -5.87 3.15 -14.91
C GLU A 128 -6.00 1.68 -14.49
N ALA A 129 -5.19 1.23 -13.53
CA ALA A 129 -5.16 -0.16 -13.09
C ALA A 129 -6.40 -0.60 -12.29
N SER A 130 -7.06 0.34 -11.60
CA SER A 130 -8.21 0.06 -10.73
C SER A 130 -9.58 0.32 -11.36
N GLY A 131 -9.61 0.83 -12.61
CA GLY A 131 -10.86 1.23 -13.26
C GLY A 131 -11.52 2.42 -12.58
N GLY A 132 -10.74 3.47 -12.28
CA GLY A 132 -11.24 4.78 -11.87
C GLY A 132 -10.90 5.23 -10.44
N ALA A 133 -10.23 4.42 -9.63
CA ALA A 133 -9.93 4.77 -8.24
C ALA A 133 -8.49 5.29 -8.06
N VAL A 134 -8.36 6.41 -7.36
CA VAL A 134 -7.06 7.05 -7.09
C VAL A 134 -6.27 6.29 -6.02
N GLU A 135 -6.98 5.59 -5.14
CA GLU A 135 -6.41 4.83 -4.05
C GLU A 135 -7.11 3.48 -3.92
N SER A 136 -6.30 2.45 -3.67
CA SER A 136 -6.77 1.13 -3.35
C SER A 136 -5.87 0.52 -2.28
N PHE A 137 -6.44 -0.33 -1.45
CA PHE A 137 -5.70 -1.03 -0.40
C PHE A 137 -5.92 -2.53 -0.49
N LEU A 138 -4.90 -3.30 -0.11
CA LEU A 138 -4.94 -4.76 -0.15
C LEU A 138 -6.06 -5.28 0.76
N ALA A 139 -6.85 -6.20 0.21
CA ALA A 139 -7.92 -6.89 0.92
C ALA A 139 -7.55 -8.35 1.24
N ASP A 140 -6.43 -8.84 0.70
CA ASP A 140 -5.87 -10.15 0.99
C ASP A 140 -5.00 -10.13 2.25
N GLY A 141 -4.96 -11.26 2.96
CA GLY A 141 -4.18 -11.42 4.20
C GLY A 141 -4.78 -10.75 5.44
N LEU A 142 -6.00 -10.20 5.33
CA LEU A 142 -6.77 -9.69 6.46
C LEU A 142 -7.52 -10.82 7.16
N ALA A 143 -7.76 -10.67 8.46
CA ALA A 143 -8.54 -11.64 9.23
C ALA A 143 -9.99 -11.75 8.73
N MET A 144 -10.54 -10.67 8.18
CA MET A 144 -11.85 -10.62 7.54
C MET A 144 -11.71 -10.76 6.02
N LYS A 145 -12.62 -11.50 5.37
CA LYS A 145 -12.62 -11.62 3.91
C LYS A 145 -12.82 -10.25 3.26
N GLY A 146 -12.09 -9.97 2.18
CA GLY A 146 -12.17 -8.68 1.48
C GLY A 146 -13.59 -8.25 1.07
N GLN A 147 -14.46 -9.20 0.72
CA GLN A 147 -15.86 -8.91 0.38
C GLN A 147 -16.69 -8.51 1.61
N GLU A 148 -16.52 -9.19 2.73
CA GLU A 148 -17.18 -8.85 4.00
C GLU A 148 -16.71 -7.47 4.48
N LEU A 149 -15.40 -7.19 4.37
CA LEU A 149 -14.84 -5.89 4.71
C LEU A 149 -15.41 -4.78 3.82
N CYS A 150 -15.50 -5.01 2.51
CA CYS A 150 -16.09 -4.04 1.57
C CYS A 150 -17.57 -3.77 1.89
N ASN A 151 -18.33 -4.80 2.25
CA ASN A 151 -19.73 -4.66 2.66
C ASN A 151 -19.86 -3.87 3.97
N LEU A 152 -19.00 -4.16 4.96
CA LEU A 152 -18.95 -3.45 6.23
C LEU A 152 -18.64 -1.96 6.04
N LEU A 153 -17.62 -1.64 5.24
CA LEU A 153 -17.24 -0.26 4.93
C LEU A 153 -18.36 0.52 4.24
N ASN A 154 -19.05 -0.11 3.28
CA ASN A 154 -20.19 0.52 2.61
C ASN A 154 -21.40 0.68 3.55
N SER A 155 -21.61 -0.23 4.51
CA SER A 155 -22.64 -0.06 5.55
C SER A 155 -22.35 1.16 6.41
N ARG A 156 -21.11 1.28 6.90
CA ARG A 156 -20.66 2.44 7.70
C ARG A 156 -20.77 3.76 6.93
N LEU A 157 -20.45 3.75 5.65
CA LEU A 157 -20.62 4.92 4.79
C LEU A 157 -22.09 5.35 4.68
N LYS A 158 -23.02 4.40 4.53
CA LYS A 158 -24.47 4.69 4.50
C LYS A 158 -24.96 5.25 5.82
N ASP A 159 -24.51 4.70 6.95
CA ASP A 159 -24.90 5.17 8.27
C ASP A 159 -24.40 6.60 8.51
N ASN A 160 -23.13 6.88 8.18
CA ASN A 160 -22.57 8.23 8.27
C ASN A 160 -23.36 9.23 7.41
N ASN A 161 -23.67 8.88 6.15
CA ASN A 161 -24.42 9.76 5.26
C ASN A 161 -25.85 10.04 5.76
N ARG A 162 -26.48 9.08 6.45
CA ARG A 162 -27.80 9.28 7.09
C ARG A 162 -27.73 10.23 8.28
N ILE A 163 -26.64 10.20 9.04
CA ILE A 163 -26.42 11.09 10.18
C ILE A 163 -26.14 12.51 9.70
N THR A 164 -25.31 12.69 8.67
CA THR A 164 -24.93 14.01 8.14
C THR A 164 -26.01 14.68 7.26
N ALA A 165 -27.01 13.94 6.81
CA ALA A 165 -28.13 14.47 6.01
C ALA A 165 -29.33 14.91 6.86
N LYS A 166 -29.31 14.64 8.17
CA LYS A 166 -30.25 15.20 9.15
C LYS A 166 -29.72 16.51 9.71
#